data_AF-A0A0P7ZPP8-F1
#
_entry.id   AF-A0A0P7ZPP8-F1
#
_cell.length_a   1.000
_cell.length_b   1.000
_cell.length_c   1.000
_cell.angle_alpha   90.00
_cell.angle_beta   90.00
_cell.angle_gamma   90.00
#
_symmetry.space_group_name_H-M   'P 1'
#
loop_
_entity.id
_entity.type
_entity.pdbx_description
1 polymer ?
#
loop_
_entity_poly.entity_id
_entity_poly.type
_entity_poly.pdbx_seq_one_letter_code
_entity_poly.pdbx_strand_id
1 'polypeptide(L)'
;MARKIPSPCIDVCKFRRDGPAGEHCIGCSMTKAQKKMFKGLKKDDQRAAFIALIRAQQAQMGKYSAWAPAYLRRCLKKGVKPPRPVRDAA
;
A
#
# COMPACT_ATOMS: atom_id res chain seq x y z
N MET A 1 16.19 -11.81 -11.33
CA MET A 1 15.44 -10.54 -11.52
C MET A 1 14.82 -10.15 -10.19
N ALA A 2 15.31 -9.09 -9.52
CA ALA A 2 14.66 -8.57 -8.32
C ALA A 2 13.19 -8.26 -8.66
N ARG A 3 12.26 -8.87 -7.94
CA ARG A 3 10.83 -8.71 -8.21
C ARG A 3 10.42 -7.29 -7.79
N LYS A 4 9.65 -6.62 -8.65
CA LYS A 4 9.16 -5.25 -8.41
C LYS A 4 8.38 -5.17 -7.10
N ILE A 5 8.44 -4.01 -6.43
CA ILE A 5 7.68 -3.76 -5.19
C ILE A 5 6.20 -4.06 -5.41
N PRO A 6 5.58 -4.99 -4.67
CA PRO A 6 4.22 -5.42 -4.97
C PRO A 6 3.18 -4.36 -4.59
N SER A 7 1.99 -4.50 -5.17
CA SER A 7 0.86 -3.62 -4.86
C SER A 7 0.52 -3.61 -3.35
N PRO A 8 0.25 -2.42 -2.77
CA PRO A 8 -0.14 -2.27 -1.36
C PRO A 8 -1.50 -2.90 -1.02
N CYS A 9 -2.28 -3.34 -2.00
CA CYS A 9 -3.56 -4.01 -1.75
C CYS A 9 -3.32 -5.37 -1.07
N ILE A 10 -3.92 -5.62 0.08
CA ILE A 10 -3.83 -6.89 0.84
C ILE A 10 -5.01 -7.83 0.52
N ASP A 11 -5.47 -7.82 -0.75
CA ASP A 11 -6.58 -8.60 -1.31
C ASP A 11 -7.98 -8.40 -0.67
N VAL A 12 -8.14 -7.51 0.31
CA VAL A 12 -9.44 -7.15 0.91
C VAL A 12 -10.06 -5.88 0.33
N CYS A 13 -9.97 -5.72 -1.00
CA CYS A 13 -10.26 -4.46 -1.70
C CYS A 13 -11.75 -4.08 -1.66
N LYS A 14 -12.19 -3.38 -0.61
CA LYS A 14 -13.55 -2.83 -0.45
C LYS A 14 -13.47 -1.32 -0.21
N PHE A 15 -13.85 -0.53 -1.21
CA PHE A 15 -13.92 0.95 -1.12
C PHE A 15 -15.27 1.33 -0.52
N ARG A 16 -15.29 1.67 0.77
CA ARG A 16 -16.51 1.98 1.53
C ARG A 16 -16.30 3.08 2.57
N ARG A 17 -15.08 3.59 2.69
CA ARG A 17 -14.73 4.59 3.68
C ARG A 17 -14.66 5.94 2.98
N ASP A 18 -15.59 6.83 3.26
CA ASP A 18 -15.59 8.17 2.70
C ASP A 18 -14.38 8.98 3.16
N GLY A 19 -13.94 9.88 2.29
CA GLY A 19 -12.85 10.81 2.54
C GLY A 19 -12.80 11.90 1.46
N PRO A 20 -11.98 12.94 1.67
CA PRO A 20 -11.95 14.12 0.80
C PRO A 20 -11.48 13.81 -0.63
N ALA A 21 -10.79 12.69 -0.84
CA ALA A 21 -10.33 12.22 -2.15
C ALA A 21 -11.25 11.12 -2.77
N GLY A 22 -12.46 10.96 -2.23
CA GLY A 22 -13.42 9.92 -2.60
C GLY A 22 -13.36 8.67 -1.72
N GLU A 23 -13.93 7.56 -2.19
CA GLU A 23 -14.00 6.32 -1.42
C GLU A 23 -12.62 5.67 -1.25
N HIS A 24 -12.26 5.41 0.01
CA HIS A 24 -11.07 4.71 0.42
C HIS A 24 -11.33 3.24 0.73
N CYS A 25 -10.34 2.41 0.42
CA CYS A 25 -10.33 1.00 0.73
C CYS A 25 -10.18 0.77 2.24
N ILE A 26 -11.03 -0.05 2.84
CA ILE A 26 -10.97 -0.39 4.27
C ILE A 26 -9.73 -1.23 4.63
N GLY A 27 -9.09 -1.87 3.65
CA GLY A 27 -7.91 -2.71 3.86
C GLY A 27 -6.58 -1.97 3.73
N CYS A 28 -6.47 -1.08 2.75
CA CYS A 28 -5.19 -0.47 2.38
C CYS A 28 -5.24 1.04 2.20
N SER A 29 -6.34 1.70 2.59
CA SER A 29 -6.65 3.13 2.44
C SER A 29 -6.69 3.68 1.02
N MET A 30 -6.16 2.97 0.03
CA MET A 30 -6.16 3.43 -1.36
C MET A 30 -7.55 3.84 -1.86
N THR A 31 -7.63 4.86 -2.70
CA THR A 31 -8.79 5.14 -3.55
C THR A 31 -8.76 4.30 -4.82
N LYS A 32 -9.89 4.22 -5.55
CA LYS A 32 -9.96 3.55 -6.86
C LYS A 32 -8.96 4.17 -7.84
N ALA A 33 -8.83 5.50 -7.85
CA ALA A 33 -7.89 6.24 -8.67
C ALA A 33 -6.43 5.90 -8.32
N GLN A 34 -6.08 5.89 -7.03
CA GLN A 34 -4.76 5.45 -6.55
C GLN A 34 -4.45 4.00 -6.95
N LYS A 35 -5.43 3.09 -6.91
CA LYS A 35 -5.27 1.70 -7.39
C LYS A 35 -4.97 1.62 -8.88
N LYS A 36 -5.63 2.44 -9.70
CA LYS A 36 -5.33 2.56 -11.13
C LYS A 36 -3.93 3.15 -11.35
N MET A 37 -3.58 4.21 -10.63
CA MET A 37 -2.27 4.88 -10.70
C MET A 37 -1.11 3.92 -10.41
N PHE A 38 -1.22 3.08 -9.36
CA PHE A 38 -0.17 2.11 -9.03
C PHE A 38 0.16 1.13 -10.18
N LYS A 39 -0.85 0.74 -10.98
CA LYS A 39 -0.64 -0.17 -12.12
C LYS A 39 0.27 0.44 -13.20
N GLY A 40 0.27 1.77 -13.33
CA GLY A 40 1.13 2.50 -14.26
C GLY A 40 2.57 2.68 -13.79
N LEU A 41 2.87 2.47 -12.50
CA LEU A 41 4.21 2.67 -11.95
C LEU A 41 5.16 1.55 -12.38
N LYS A 42 6.19 1.94 -13.14
CA LYS A 42 7.18 1.03 -13.74
C LYS A 42 8.48 0.94 -12.93
N LYS A 43 8.90 2.04 -12.29
CA LYS A 43 10.14 2.14 -11.51
C LYS A 43 9.90 1.76 -10.05
N ASP A 44 10.86 1.08 -9.43
CA ASP A 44 10.74 0.67 -8.03
C ASP A 44 10.74 1.86 -7.07
N ASP A 45 11.49 2.93 -7.34
CA ASP A 45 11.46 4.14 -6.50
C ASP A 45 10.08 4.79 -6.47
N GLN A 46 9.40 4.86 -7.63
CA GLN A 46 8.03 5.35 -7.71
C GLN A 46 7.08 4.47 -6.90
N ARG A 47 7.27 3.15 -6.94
CA ARG A 47 6.47 2.21 -6.15
C ARG A 47 6.75 2.38 -4.67
N ALA A 48 8.00 2.52 -4.25
CA ALA A 48 8.38 2.75 -2.86
C ALA A 48 7.79 4.07 -2.33
N ALA A 49 7.89 5.15 -3.11
CA ALA A 49 7.28 6.44 -2.80
C ALA A 49 5.74 6.33 -2.67
N PHE A 50 5.11 5.55 -3.56
CA PHE A 50 3.67 5.29 -3.45
C PHE A 50 3.32 4.52 -2.17
N ILE A 51 4.12 3.54 -1.76
CA ILE A 51 3.89 2.84 -0.47
C ILE A 51 4.06 3.82 0.71
N ALA A 52 5.02 4.73 0.65
CA ALA A 52 5.19 5.78 1.66
C ALA A 52 3.94 6.67 1.77
N LEU A 53 3.37 7.09 0.63
CA LEU A 53 2.12 7.85 0.56
C LEU A 53 0.98 7.09 1.25
N ILE A 54 0.82 5.80 0.94
CA ILE A 54 -0.23 4.97 1.57
C ILE A 54 -0.03 4.87 3.08
N ARG A 55 1.20 4.71 3.56
CA ARG A 55 1.50 4.70 5.01
C ARG A 55 1.14 6.02 5.68
N ALA A 56 1.50 7.15 5.09
CA ALA A 56 1.14 8.46 5.62
C ALA A 56 -0.39 8.63 5.67
N GLN A 57 -1.09 8.22 4.62
CA GLN A 57 -2.54 8.27 4.57
C GLN A 57 -3.19 7.37 5.63
N GLN A 58 -2.66 6.16 5.85
CA GLN A 58 -3.11 5.25 6.90
C GLN A 58 -2.90 5.82 8.31
N ALA A 59 -1.80 6.54 8.54
CA ALA A 59 -1.51 7.17 9.82
C ALA A 59 -2.53 8.27 10.13
N GLN A 60 -2.88 9.10 9.14
CA GLN A 60 -3.89 10.15 9.29
C GLN A 60 -5.31 9.59 9.47
N MET A 61 -5.64 8.53 8.72
CA MET A 61 -6.98 7.94 8.76
C MET A 61 -7.19 7.01 9.97
N GLY A 62 -6.14 6.36 10.48
CA GLY A 62 -6.24 5.33 11.52
C GLY A 62 -7.00 4.06 11.06
N LYS A 63 -7.05 3.06 11.94
CA LYS A 63 -7.70 1.74 11.73
C LYS A 63 -7.08 0.88 10.61
N TYR A 64 -5.78 1.02 10.35
CA TYR A 64 -5.02 0.22 9.36
C TYR A 64 -3.83 -0.54 9.96
N SER A 65 -3.80 -0.79 11.27
CA SER A 65 -2.67 -1.46 11.95
C SER A 65 -2.37 -2.85 11.38
N ALA A 66 -3.40 -3.62 10.99
CA ALA A 66 -3.24 -4.94 10.38
C ALA A 66 -2.61 -4.91 8.97
N TRP A 67 -2.54 -3.74 8.31
CA TRP A 67 -2.04 -3.63 6.95
C TRP A 67 -0.53 -3.89 6.86
N ALA A 68 0.27 -3.32 7.75
CA ALA A 68 1.74 -3.44 7.72
C ALA A 68 2.21 -4.91 7.81
N PRO A 69 1.80 -5.72 8.80
CA PRO A 69 2.20 -7.13 8.86
C PRO A 69 1.69 -7.94 7.66
N ALA A 70 0.49 -7.63 7.14
CA ALA A 70 -0.02 -8.29 5.94
C ALA A 70 0.79 -7.95 4.68
N TYR A 71 1.20 -6.70 4.52
CA TYR A 71 2.03 -6.26 3.40
C TYR A 71 3.46 -6.80 3.50
N LEU A 72 4.05 -6.87 4.70
CA LEU A 72 5.34 -7.53 4.92
C LEU A 72 5.33 -8.99 4.48
N ARG A 73 4.34 -9.77 4.93
CA ARG A 73 4.18 -11.17 4.49
C ARG A 73 4.08 -11.29 2.97
N ARG A 74 3.39 -10.35 2.32
CA ARG A 74 3.30 -10.29 0.85
C ARG A 74 4.64 -9.98 0.19
N CYS A 75 5.43 -9.06 0.72
CA CYS A 75 6.79 -8.78 0.24
C CYS A 75 7.69 -10.02 0.36
N LEU A 76 7.68 -10.69 1.52
CA LEU A 76 8.43 -11.91 1.77
C LEU A 76 8.02 -13.05 0.82
N LYS A 77 6.72 -13.30 0.66
CA LYS A 77 6.20 -14.30 -0.29
C LYS A 77 6.64 -14.05 -1.73
N LYS A 78 6.90 -12.79 -2.09
CA LYS A 78 7.36 -12.39 -3.42
C LYS A 78 8.88 -12.24 -3.52
N GLY A 79 9.63 -12.52 -2.46
CA GLY A 79 11.09 -12.36 -2.44
C GLY A 79 11.53 -10.91 -2.69
N VAL A 80 10.73 -9.92 -2.25
CA VAL A 80 11.03 -8.49 -2.43
C VAL A 80 11.39 -7.89 -1.08
N LYS A 81 12.50 -7.15 -1.03
CA LYS A 81 12.86 -6.35 0.16
C LYS A 81 11.73 -5.33 0.42
N PRO A 82 11.07 -5.35 1.57
CA PRO A 82 10.01 -4.40 1.85
C PRO A 82 10.56 -2.96 1.83
N PRO A 83 9.79 -1.99 1.32
CA PRO A 83 10.24 -0.61 1.29
C PRO A 83 10.36 -0.06 2.72
N ARG A 84 11.32 0.87 2.92
CA ARG A 84 11.64 1.48 4.23
C ARG A 84 10.41 1.92 5.06
N PRO A 85 9.39 2.60 4.50
CA PRO A 85 8.21 3.04 5.25
C PRO A 85 7.38 1.93 5.91
N VAL A 86 7.60 0.67 5.51
CA VAL A 86 6.94 -0.52 6.06
C VAL A 86 7.88 -1.25 7.02
N ARG A 87 9.18 -1.26 6.74
CA ARG A 87 10.20 -1.90 7.59
C ARG A 87 10.36 -1.19 8.93
N ASP A 88 10.33 0.14 8.92
CA ASP A 88 10.60 0.96 10.11
C ASP A 88 9.34 1.11 11.00
N ALA A 89 8.24 0.48 10.60
CA ALA A 89 6.91 0.67 11.16
C ALA A 89 6.28 -0.60 11.76
N ALA A 90 7.00 -1.71 11.70
CA ALA A 90 6.56 -3.04 12.12
C ALA A 90 7.38 -3.54 13.29
#